data_AF-A0A9W8K3K0-F1
#
_entry.id   AF-A0A9W8K3K0-F1
#
_cell.length_a   1.000
_cell.length_b   1.000
_cell.length_c   1.000
_cell.angle_alpha   90.00
_cell.angle_beta   90.00
_cell.angle_gamma   90.00
#
_symmetry.space_group_name_H-M   'P 1'
#
loop_
_entity.id
_entity.type
_entity.pdbx_description
1 polymer ?
#
loop_
_entity_poly.entity_id
_entity_poly.type
_entity_poly.pdbx_seq_one_letter_code
_entity_poly.pdbx_strand_id
1 'polypeptide(L)'
;MSANAVSLYLDPQIRDWVLFPITLVMILVGFLRHYVVVLLQSAPKKLPRAAIREQRALARAQILRATAAHSPIPPQTYTSISNYLSEAFATGAYLKDGPPKGDGPSAAPNPMTDPAAMDGMMAGMKTQMVMMVPQMIIMGWINFFFQGFVLIKLPFPLTLGFKSMLQRGIETPDMDVRWVSSLSWYFLNFFGLNGLYRLVLGNDNLADSSQSMTASPFAGGATAAGPQDYVKLFKAERDNLEFSEGLYNWAGKDVEDRVLRKYGKLAPAY
;
A
#
# COMPACT_ATOMS: atom_id res chain seq x y z
N MET A 1 1.12 47.11 6.49
CA MET A 1 -0.17 47.53 5.90
C MET A 1 -1.06 46.31 5.81
N SER A 2 -1.99 46.18 6.75
CA SER A 2 -2.93 45.07 6.84
C SER A 2 -3.89 45.19 5.65
N ALA A 3 -3.64 44.40 4.60
CA ALA A 3 -4.56 44.32 3.48
C ALA A 3 -5.92 43.89 4.02
N ASN A 4 -6.92 44.76 3.88
CA ASN A 4 -8.31 44.45 4.16
C ASN A 4 -8.64 43.16 3.40
N ALA A 5 -8.72 42.04 4.13
CA ALA A 5 -9.11 40.77 3.55
C ALA A 5 -10.54 40.94 3.05
N VAL A 6 -10.72 41.02 1.73
CA VAL A 6 -12.03 41.09 1.09
C VAL A 6 -12.89 39.96 1.68
N SER A 7 -13.83 40.33 2.55
CA SER A 7 -14.78 39.41 3.16
C SER A 7 -15.93 39.26 2.19
N LEU A 8 -15.88 38.24 1.34
CA LEU A 8 -17.03 37.84 0.55
C LEU A 8 -18.12 37.39 1.52
N TYR A 9 -19.29 38.04 1.43
CA TYR A 9 -20.49 37.58 2.12
C TYR A 9 -21.09 36.45 1.29
N LEU A 10 -21.13 35.24 1.86
CA LEU A 10 -21.71 34.06 1.22
C LEU A 10 -23.17 33.91 1.65
N ASP A 11 -24.01 33.43 0.74
CA ASP A 11 -25.40 33.09 1.07
C ASP A 11 -25.43 31.92 2.08
N PRO A 12 -26.08 32.09 3.25
CA PRO A 12 -26.26 31.02 4.22
C PRO A 12 -26.91 29.75 3.64
N GLN A 13 -27.73 29.86 2.60
CA GLN A 13 -28.37 28.69 1.97
C GLN A 13 -27.37 27.71 1.35
N ILE A 14 -26.20 28.19 0.89
CA ILE A 14 -25.14 27.33 0.32
C ILE A 14 -24.64 26.33 1.38
N ARG A 15 -24.62 26.72 2.65
CA ARG A 15 -24.23 25.83 3.75
C ARG A 15 -25.18 24.63 3.87
N ASP A 16 -26.47 24.90 3.88
CA ASP A 16 -27.48 23.87 4.17
C ASP A 16 -27.77 22.99 2.94
N TRP A 17 -27.67 23.55 1.73
CA TRP A 17 -27.99 22.85 0.49
C TRP A 17 -26.78 22.24 -0.23
N VAL A 18 -25.57 22.69 0.07
CA VAL A 18 -24.36 22.21 -0.62
C VAL A 18 -23.35 21.62 0.35
N LEU A 19 -22.96 22.37 1.39
CA LEU A 19 -21.89 21.92 2.29
C LEU A 19 -22.32 20.67 3.08
N PHE A 20 -23.46 20.72 3.78
CA PHE A 20 -23.93 19.59 4.57
C PHE A 20 -24.28 18.36 3.69
N PRO A 21 -25.02 18.49 2.58
CA PRO A 21 -25.36 17.34 1.73
C PRO A 21 -24.13 16.67 1.12
N ILE A 22 -23.12 17.43 0.65
CA ILE A 22 -21.88 16.83 0.13
C ILE A 22 -21.20 16.00 1.23
N THR A 23 -21.06 16.53 2.44
CA THR A 23 -20.42 15.78 3.55
C THR A 23 -21.18 14.50 3.90
N LEU A 24 -22.51 14.57 3.96
CA LEU A 24 -23.36 13.42 4.28
C LEU A 24 -23.28 12.34 3.19
N VAL A 25 -23.39 12.73 1.92
CA VAL A 25 -23.25 11.81 0.78
C VAL A 25 -21.87 11.15 0.80
N MET A 26 -20.81 11.89 1.15
CA MET A 26 -19.46 11.32 1.23
C MET A 26 -19.38 10.21 2.27
N ILE A 27 -19.93 10.45 3.46
CA ILE A 27 -19.94 9.45 4.54
C ILE A 27 -20.74 8.21 4.12
N LEU A 28 -21.95 8.41 3.59
CA LEU A 28 -22.83 7.32 3.17
C LEU A 28 -22.22 6.49 2.03
N VAL A 29 -21.65 7.14 1.01
CA VAL A 29 -20.97 6.44 -0.09
C VAL A 29 -19.71 5.73 0.41
N GLY A 30 -19.00 6.32 1.36
CA GLY A 30 -17.86 5.68 2.04
C GLY A 30 -18.25 4.35 2.70
N PHE A 31 -19.35 4.34 3.46
CA PHE A 31 -19.91 3.14 4.08
C PHE A 31 -20.42 2.14 3.05
N LEU A 32 -21.22 2.59 2.07
CA LEU A 32 -21.75 1.73 1.01
C LEU A 32 -20.62 1.02 0.27
N ARG A 33 -19.58 1.77 -0.13
CA ARG A 33 -18.41 1.22 -0.81
C ARG A 33 -17.72 0.19 0.07
N HIS A 34 -17.49 0.47 1.36
CA HIS A 34 -16.86 -0.50 2.26
C HIS A 34 -17.59 -1.85 2.22
N TYR A 35 -18.91 -1.83 2.41
CA TYR A 35 -19.71 -3.06 2.37
C TYR A 35 -19.73 -3.72 0.99
N VAL A 36 -19.83 -2.94 -0.09
CA VAL A 36 -19.78 -3.48 -1.46
C VAL A 36 -18.44 -4.17 -1.74
N VAL A 37 -17.33 -3.59 -1.30
CA VAL A 37 -16.01 -4.20 -1.49
C VAL A 37 -15.90 -5.47 -0.65
N VAL A 38 -16.33 -5.44 0.62
CA VAL A 38 -16.34 -6.65 1.48
C VAL A 38 -17.16 -7.76 0.84
N LEU A 39 -18.31 -7.45 0.24
CA LEU A 39 -19.16 -8.42 -0.46
C LEU A 39 -18.56 -8.93 -1.78
N LEU A 40 -17.78 -8.10 -2.46
CA LEU A 40 -17.11 -8.45 -3.72
C LEU A 40 -15.77 -9.16 -3.53
N GLN A 41 -15.18 -9.08 -2.33
CA GLN A 41 -13.99 -9.83 -1.98
C GLN A 41 -14.31 -11.33 -1.99
N SER A 42 -13.79 -12.02 -2.99
CA SER A 42 -13.81 -13.48 -3.01
C SER A 42 -12.93 -14.03 -1.90
N ALA A 43 -13.35 -15.15 -1.30
CA ALA A 43 -12.50 -15.89 -0.38
C ALA A 43 -11.17 -16.21 -1.09
N PRO A 44 -10.02 -16.08 -0.40
CA PRO A 44 -8.71 -16.28 -1.01
C PRO A 44 -8.67 -17.66 -1.68
N LYS A 45 -8.45 -17.66 -3.00
CA LYS A 45 -8.41 -18.89 -3.81
C LYS A 45 -7.34 -19.79 -3.21
N LYS A 46 -7.71 -21.03 -2.87
CA LYS A 46 -6.77 -22.01 -2.30
C LYS A 46 -5.66 -22.25 -3.32
N LEU A 47 -4.46 -21.76 -3.04
CA LEU A 47 -3.28 -22.01 -3.85
C LEU A 47 -2.96 -23.51 -3.82
N PRO A 48 -2.48 -24.10 -4.94
CA PRO A 48 -2.05 -25.49 -4.94
C PRO A 48 -0.85 -25.67 -4.00
N ARG A 49 -0.75 -26.85 -3.37
CA ARG A 49 0.29 -27.15 -2.36
C ARG A 49 1.71 -26.88 -2.87
N ALA A 50 1.97 -27.15 -4.16
CA ALA A 50 3.25 -26.89 -4.79
C ALA A 50 3.62 -25.39 -4.83
N ALA A 51 2.67 -24.51 -5.19
CA ALA A 51 2.90 -23.07 -5.19
C ALA A 51 3.10 -22.50 -3.78
N ILE A 52 2.35 -23.01 -2.80
CA ILE A 52 2.55 -22.63 -1.39
C ILE A 52 3.95 -23.04 -0.93
N ARG A 53 4.39 -24.24 -1.32
CA ARG A 53 5.73 -24.74 -0.97
C ARG A 53 6.83 -23.85 -1.55
N GLU A 54 6.73 -23.43 -2.80
CA GLU A 54 7.66 -22.47 -3.43
C GLU A 54 7.74 -21.16 -2.63
N GLN A 55 6.58 -20.56 -2.36
CA GLN A 55 6.49 -19.28 -1.67
C GLN A 55 7.02 -19.37 -0.24
N ARG A 56 6.71 -20.46 0.48
CA ARG A 56 7.15 -20.67 1.86
C ARG A 56 8.65 -20.98 1.96
N ALA A 57 9.21 -21.68 0.98
CA ALA A 57 10.66 -21.92 0.91
C ALA A 57 11.41 -20.61 0.72
N LEU A 58 10.94 -19.73 -0.17
CA LEU A 58 11.48 -18.40 -0.38
C LEU A 58 11.38 -17.55 0.90
N ALA A 59 10.19 -17.50 1.52
CA ALA A 59 9.98 -16.74 2.75
C ALA A 59 10.89 -17.22 3.89
N ARG A 60 11.12 -18.54 4.00
CA ARG A 60 12.04 -19.12 4.99
C ARG A 60 13.48 -18.64 4.78
N ALA A 61 13.96 -18.60 3.54
CA ALA A 61 15.28 -18.06 3.20
C ALA A 61 15.39 -16.57 3.56
N GLN A 62 14.37 -15.78 3.21
CA GLN A 62 14.35 -14.35 3.54
C GLN A 62 14.38 -14.08 5.04
N ILE A 63 13.66 -14.89 5.84
CA ILE A 63 13.69 -14.79 7.30
C ILE A 63 15.08 -15.16 7.84
N LEU A 64 15.69 -16.22 7.31
CA LEU A 64 17.05 -16.62 7.70
C LEU A 64 18.06 -15.50 7.41
N ARG A 65 17.99 -14.89 6.23
CA ARG A 65 18.81 -13.73 5.84
C ARG A 65 18.55 -12.53 6.74
N ALA A 66 17.28 -12.17 6.97
CA ALA A 66 16.91 -11.02 7.79
C ALA A 66 17.37 -11.17 9.25
N THR A 67 17.47 -12.40 9.73
CA THR A 67 17.93 -12.72 11.09
C THR A 67 19.42 -13.01 11.18
N ALA A 68 20.18 -13.00 10.08
CA ALA A 68 21.60 -13.35 10.05
C ALA A 68 22.45 -12.49 11.02
N ALA A 69 22.23 -11.17 11.01
CA ALA A 69 22.99 -10.22 11.84
C ALA A 69 22.72 -10.34 13.36
N HIS A 70 21.57 -10.89 13.76
CA HIS A 70 21.23 -11.16 15.15
C HIS A 70 20.46 -12.46 15.26
N SER A 71 21.15 -13.56 14.95
CA SER A 71 20.48 -14.84 14.78
C SER A 71 20.18 -15.47 16.13
N PRO A 72 18.93 -15.89 16.41
CA PRO A 72 18.63 -16.67 17.61
C PRO A 72 19.18 -18.11 17.52
N ILE A 73 19.62 -18.53 16.34
CA ILE A 73 19.99 -19.91 16.02
C ILE A 73 21.51 -20.08 16.20
N PRO A 74 21.99 -21.17 16.85
CA PRO A 74 23.41 -21.50 16.95
C PRO A 74 24.10 -21.67 15.59
N PRO A 75 25.44 -21.53 15.52
CA PRO A 75 26.19 -21.51 14.26
C PRO A 75 26.01 -22.80 13.45
N GLN A 76 26.13 -23.96 14.11
CA GLN A 76 26.00 -25.27 13.46
C GLN A 76 24.64 -25.44 12.75
N THR A 77 23.57 -25.06 13.44
CA THR A 77 22.21 -25.11 12.93
C THR A 77 21.97 -24.09 11.82
N TYR A 78 22.52 -22.88 11.94
CA TYR A 78 22.41 -21.85 10.90
C TYR A 78 23.05 -22.32 9.58
N THR A 79 24.30 -22.79 9.64
CA THR A 79 25.04 -23.30 8.48
C THR A 79 24.36 -24.52 7.87
N SER A 80 23.85 -25.46 8.70
CA SER A 80 23.12 -26.63 8.18
C SER A 80 21.83 -26.25 7.43
N ILE A 81 21.09 -25.26 7.92
CA ILE A 81 19.86 -24.78 7.30
C ILE A 81 20.18 -24.01 6.01
N SER A 82 21.18 -23.13 6.05
CA SER A 82 21.63 -22.36 4.89
C SER A 82 22.07 -23.29 3.75
N ASN A 83 22.96 -24.25 4.04
CA ASN A 83 23.42 -25.23 3.06
C ASN A 83 22.27 -26.07 2.48
N TYR A 84 21.36 -26.55 3.34
CA TYR A 84 20.19 -27.31 2.90
C TYR A 84 19.27 -26.49 1.97
N LEU A 85 19.02 -25.21 2.30
CA LEU A 85 18.20 -24.35 1.44
C LEU A 85 18.91 -24.02 0.12
N SER A 86 20.21 -23.73 0.16
CA SER A 86 21.03 -23.47 -1.03
C SER A 86 21.06 -24.67 -1.97
N GLU A 87 21.20 -25.89 -1.44
CA GLU A 87 21.11 -27.14 -2.21
C GLU A 87 19.69 -27.37 -2.75
N ALA A 88 18.65 -27.14 -1.93
CA ALA A 88 17.27 -27.30 -2.35
C ALA A 88 16.85 -26.30 -3.45
N PHE A 89 17.44 -25.10 -3.46
CA PHE A 89 17.27 -24.11 -4.53
C PHE A 89 18.06 -24.46 -5.78
N ALA A 90 19.27 -25.03 -5.64
CA ALA A 90 20.07 -25.51 -6.77
C ALA A 90 19.42 -26.72 -7.48
N THR A 91 18.91 -27.67 -6.70
CA THR A 91 18.21 -28.88 -7.22
C THR A 91 16.82 -28.58 -7.77
N GLY A 92 16.24 -27.43 -7.41
CA GLY A 92 14.88 -27.08 -7.81
C GLY A 92 13.81 -27.91 -7.09
N ALA A 93 14.12 -28.56 -5.97
CA ALA A 93 13.21 -29.44 -5.24
C ALA A 93 11.91 -28.75 -4.79
N TYR A 94 11.97 -27.42 -4.59
CA TYR A 94 10.83 -26.62 -4.21
C TYR A 94 10.03 -26.07 -5.38
N LEU A 95 10.57 -26.04 -6.62
CA LEU A 95 9.87 -25.55 -7.82
C LEU A 95 8.61 -26.39 -8.10
N LYS A 96 7.54 -25.71 -8.52
CA LYS A 96 6.23 -26.24 -8.90
C LYS A 96 6.30 -26.95 -10.25
N ASP A 97 7.19 -26.52 -11.12
CA ASP A 97 7.40 -27.09 -12.46
C ASP A 97 8.50 -28.17 -12.49
N GLY A 98 9.06 -28.54 -11.32
CA GLY A 98 10.15 -29.49 -11.19
C GLY A 98 11.55 -28.88 -11.42
N PRO A 99 12.61 -29.70 -11.45
CA PRO A 99 13.98 -29.22 -11.61
C PRO A 99 14.15 -28.39 -12.89
N PRO A 100 14.96 -27.32 -12.87
CA PRO A 100 15.13 -26.45 -14.02
C PRO A 100 15.62 -27.24 -15.23
N LYS A 101 14.80 -27.29 -16.29
CA LYS A 101 15.22 -27.83 -17.59
C LYS A 101 16.19 -26.85 -18.26
N GLY A 102 17.46 -26.95 -17.88
CA GLY A 102 18.60 -26.34 -18.58
C GLY A 102 18.67 -24.81 -18.53
N ASP A 103 19.88 -24.30 -18.73
CA ASP A 103 20.21 -22.87 -18.87
C ASP A 103 19.69 -22.28 -20.20
N GLY A 104 18.39 -22.38 -20.44
CA GLY A 104 17.70 -21.52 -21.39
C GLY A 104 17.25 -20.24 -20.68
N PRO A 105 17.20 -19.08 -21.35
CA PRO A 105 16.62 -17.88 -20.75
C PRO A 105 15.20 -18.24 -20.32
N SER A 106 14.93 -18.23 -19.01
CA SER A 106 13.57 -18.39 -18.47
C SER A 106 12.72 -17.36 -19.18
N ALA A 107 11.95 -17.83 -20.17
CA ALA A 107 10.87 -17.07 -20.75
C ALA A 107 10.00 -16.74 -19.55
N ALA A 108 10.02 -15.47 -19.14
CA ALA A 108 9.14 -14.99 -18.09
C ALA A 108 7.75 -15.56 -18.44
N PRO A 109 7.18 -16.47 -17.64
CA PRO A 109 5.94 -17.12 -18.01
C PRO A 109 4.95 -16.01 -18.29
N ASN A 110 4.56 -15.87 -19.56
CA ASN A 110 3.77 -14.72 -19.96
C ASN A 110 2.51 -14.72 -19.07
N PRO A 111 2.20 -13.63 -18.36
CA PRO A 111 1.06 -13.58 -17.43
C PRO A 111 -0.28 -13.93 -18.09
N MET A 112 -0.33 -13.88 -19.43
CA MET A 112 -1.48 -14.24 -20.25
C MET A 112 -1.63 -15.74 -20.54
N THR A 113 -0.62 -16.56 -20.28
CA THR A 113 -0.67 -18.01 -20.57
C THR A 113 -1.05 -18.86 -19.36
N ASP A 114 -1.06 -18.29 -18.14
CA ASP A 114 -1.54 -18.97 -16.94
C ASP A 114 -2.94 -18.42 -16.56
N PRO A 115 -4.04 -19.18 -16.80
CA PRO A 115 -5.39 -18.76 -16.46
C PRO A 115 -5.55 -18.36 -14.99
N ALA A 116 -4.78 -18.96 -14.08
CA ALA A 116 -4.85 -18.62 -12.66
C ALA A 116 -4.16 -17.28 -12.32
N ALA A 117 -3.13 -16.88 -13.08
CA ALA A 117 -2.48 -15.58 -12.94
C ALA A 117 -3.33 -14.45 -13.54
N MET A 118 -3.98 -14.70 -14.68
CA MET A 118 -4.96 -13.76 -15.24
C MET A 118 -6.18 -13.58 -14.33
N ASP A 119 -6.71 -14.65 -13.73
CA ASP A 119 -7.80 -14.57 -12.75
C ASP A 119 -7.43 -13.68 -11.56
N GLY A 120 -6.22 -13.84 -11.01
CA GLY A 120 -5.72 -13.04 -9.89
C GLY A 120 -5.52 -11.57 -10.27
N MET A 121 -5.00 -11.33 -11.48
CA MET A 121 -4.85 -9.98 -12.04
C MET A 121 -6.21 -9.31 -12.29
N MET A 122 -7.18 -10.03 -12.87
CA MET A 122 -8.55 -9.56 -13.06
C MET A 122 -9.25 -9.29 -11.74
N ALA A 123 -9.05 -10.12 -10.71
CA ALA A 123 -9.58 -9.87 -9.38
C ALA A 123 -8.99 -8.60 -8.75
N GLY A 124 -7.69 -8.38 -8.91
CA GLY A 124 -7.01 -7.14 -8.50
C GLY A 124 -7.53 -5.92 -9.26
N MET A 125 -7.67 -6.03 -10.58
CA MET A 125 -8.23 -4.99 -11.45
C MET A 125 -9.69 -4.69 -11.12
N LYS A 126 -10.53 -5.70 -10.91
CA LYS A 126 -11.93 -5.54 -10.49
C LYS A 126 -12.01 -4.83 -9.16
N THR A 127 -11.18 -5.22 -8.19
CA THR A 127 -11.12 -4.56 -6.88
C THR A 127 -10.70 -3.09 -7.03
N GLN A 128 -9.68 -2.81 -7.84
CA GLN A 128 -9.22 -1.46 -8.13
C GLN A 128 -10.27 -0.61 -8.87
N MET A 129 -11.02 -1.19 -9.81
CA MET A 129 -12.12 -0.53 -10.51
C MET A 129 -13.27 -0.20 -9.56
N VAL A 130 -13.62 -1.13 -8.66
CA VAL A 130 -14.63 -0.88 -7.62
C VAL A 130 -14.19 0.25 -6.67
N MET A 131 -12.89 0.46 -6.48
CA MET A 131 -12.36 1.61 -5.74
C MET A 131 -12.37 2.93 -6.53
N MET A 132 -12.08 2.89 -7.82
CA MET A 132 -11.93 4.08 -8.67
C MET A 132 -13.25 4.62 -9.20
N VAL A 133 -14.18 3.75 -9.59
CA VAL A 133 -15.43 4.13 -10.26
C VAL A 133 -16.29 5.07 -9.39
N PRO A 134 -16.53 4.78 -8.08
CA PRO A 134 -17.30 5.69 -7.24
C PRO A 134 -16.67 7.09 -7.15
N GLN A 135 -15.34 7.16 -7.10
CA GLN A 135 -14.61 8.43 -7.01
C GLN A 135 -14.81 9.30 -8.24
N MET A 136 -14.78 8.70 -9.44
CA MET A 136 -15.01 9.44 -10.68
C MET A 136 -16.47 9.88 -10.82
N ILE A 137 -17.42 9.01 -10.46
CA ILE A 137 -18.85 9.33 -10.52
C ILE A 137 -19.16 10.51 -9.59
N ILE A 138 -18.69 10.47 -8.35
CA ILE A 138 -18.91 11.57 -7.40
C ILE A 138 -18.24 12.85 -7.88
N MET A 139 -16.99 12.77 -8.37
CA MET A 139 -16.27 13.94 -8.87
C MET A 139 -17.02 14.59 -10.05
N GLY A 140 -17.58 13.78 -10.95
CA GLY A 140 -18.43 14.26 -12.06
C GLY A 140 -19.76 14.83 -11.56
N TRP A 141 -20.42 14.16 -10.61
CA TRP A 141 -21.67 14.61 -10.01
C TRP A 141 -21.53 15.98 -9.33
N ILE A 142 -20.49 16.17 -8.52
CA ILE A 142 -20.23 17.46 -7.85
C ILE A 142 -19.91 18.55 -8.88
N ASN A 143 -19.15 18.23 -9.93
CA ASN A 143 -18.84 19.19 -10.98
C ASN A 143 -20.07 19.58 -11.81
N PHE A 144 -21.03 18.66 -12.03
CA PHE A 144 -22.26 18.95 -12.77
C PHE A 144 -23.26 19.78 -11.94
N PHE A 145 -23.53 19.38 -10.69
CA PHE A 145 -24.58 20.00 -9.86
C PHE A 145 -24.10 21.22 -9.07
N PHE A 146 -22.82 21.32 -8.73
CA PHE A 146 -22.30 22.31 -7.78
C PHE A 146 -21.11 23.12 -8.33
N GLN A 147 -21.11 23.52 -9.59
CA GLN A 147 -20.05 24.37 -10.17
C GLN A 147 -20.42 25.86 -10.17
N GLY A 148 -19.42 26.73 -10.32
CA GLY A 148 -19.64 28.16 -10.58
C GLY A 148 -19.69 29.07 -9.36
N PHE A 149 -19.57 28.55 -8.14
CA PHE A 149 -19.66 29.35 -6.92
C PHE A 149 -18.59 28.98 -5.87
N VAL A 150 -18.37 29.92 -4.95
CA VAL A 150 -17.48 29.77 -3.79
C VAL A 150 -18.28 29.12 -2.65
N LEU A 151 -17.70 28.10 -2.00
CA LEU A 151 -18.39 27.35 -0.95
C LEU A 151 -17.99 27.78 0.47
N ILE A 152 -16.69 27.83 0.75
CA ILE A 152 -16.18 28.18 2.08
C ILE A 152 -14.81 28.83 2.00
N LYS A 153 -14.48 29.61 3.03
CA LYS A 153 -13.14 30.14 3.28
C LYS A 153 -12.40 29.26 4.28
N LEU A 154 -11.21 28.78 3.93
CA LEU A 154 -10.36 28.04 4.85
C LEU A 154 -9.65 28.98 5.84
N PRO A 155 -9.50 28.55 7.12
CA PRO A 155 -8.92 29.38 8.17
C PRO A 155 -7.38 29.45 8.16
N PHE A 156 -6.72 28.73 7.24
CA PHE A 156 -5.27 28.69 7.11
C PHE A 156 -4.78 29.21 5.75
N PRO A 157 -3.58 29.82 5.67
CA PRO A 157 -2.99 30.26 4.42
C PRO A 157 -2.62 29.07 3.53
N LEU A 158 -2.84 29.20 2.23
CA LEU A 158 -2.52 28.20 1.20
C LEU A 158 -1.57 28.80 0.15
N THR A 159 -0.73 27.96 -0.44
CA THR A 159 0.19 28.37 -1.51
C THR A 159 -0.54 28.46 -2.86
N LEU A 160 -0.05 29.34 -3.75
CA LEU A 160 -0.63 29.56 -5.08
C LEU A 160 -0.68 28.31 -5.97
N GLY A 161 0.19 27.32 -5.72
CA GLY A 161 0.18 26.05 -6.47
C GLY A 161 -1.12 25.25 -6.33
N PHE A 162 -1.86 25.44 -5.22
CA PHE A 162 -3.15 24.78 -5.03
C PHE A 162 -4.32 25.52 -5.69
N LYS A 163 -4.11 26.73 -6.21
CA LYS A 163 -5.19 27.59 -6.73
C LYS A 163 -5.96 26.96 -7.88
N SER A 164 -5.26 26.39 -8.86
CA SER A 164 -5.90 25.73 -10.02
C SER A 164 -6.73 24.51 -9.62
N MET A 165 -6.38 23.85 -8.52
CA MET A 165 -7.11 22.70 -7.97
C MET A 165 -8.28 23.14 -7.09
N LEU A 166 -8.08 24.16 -6.25
CA LEU A 166 -9.03 24.61 -5.25
C LEU A 166 -10.12 25.57 -5.80
N GLN A 167 -9.86 26.21 -6.94
CA GLN A 167 -10.78 27.16 -7.56
C GLN A 167 -11.27 26.68 -8.92
N ARG A 168 -11.15 25.37 -9.20
CA ARG A 168 -11.66 24.80 -10.44
C ARG A 168 -13.17 25.05 -10.54
N GLY A 169 -13.59 25.71 -11.61
CA GLY A 169 -14.98 26.11 -11.85
C GLY A 169 -15.34 27.51 -11.32
N ILE A 170 -14.36 28.34 -10.95
CA ILE A 170 -14.56 29.75 -10.58
C ILE A 170 -13.70 30.63 -11.48
N GLU A 171 -14.33 31.52 -12.24
CA GLU A 171 -13.66 32.36 -13.26
C GLU A 171 -13.15 33.70 -12.70
N THR A 172 -12.55 33.70 -11.51
CA THR A 172 -12.01 34.90 -10.85
C THR A 172 -10.52 34.75 -10.52
N PRO A 173 -9.60 35.18 -11.40
CA PRO A 173 -8.17 34.94 -11.26
C PRO A 173 -7.51 35.70 -10.12
N ASP A 174 -8.12 36.77 -9.61
CA ASP A 174 -7.58 37.60 -8.52
C ASP A 174 -8.05 37.16 -7.12
N MET A 175 -8.87 36.10 -7.03
CA MET A 175 -9.40 35.63 -5.75
C MET A 175 -8.34 34.96 -4.88
N ASP A 176 -8.38 35.20 -3.57
CA ASP A 176 -7.50 34.56 -2.58
C ASP A 176 -7.70 33.04 -2.57
N VAL A 177 -6.60 32.28 -2.49
CA VAL A 177 -6.55 30.81 -2.56
C VAL A 177 -7.32 30.14 -1.41
N ARG A 178 -7.59 30.88 -0.34
CA ARG A 178 -8.39 30.41 0.81
C ARG A 178 -9.86 30.19 0.47
N TRP A 179 -10.36 30.80 -0.60
CA TRP A 179 -11.72 30.58 -1.07
C TRP A 179 -11.76 29.36 -1.99
N VAL A 180 -12.58 28.39 -1.61
CA VAL A 180 -12.56 27.04 -2.16
C VAL A 180 -13.89 26.72 -2.84
N SER A 181 -13.82 26.01 -3.97
CA SER A 181 -15.00 25.51 -4.67
C SER A 181 -15.57 24.23 -4.03
N SER A 182 -16.77 23.85 -4.43
CA SER A 182 -17.42 22.60 -4.00
C SER A 182 -16.55 21.36 -4.28
N LEU A 183 -15.82 21.34 -5.40
CA LEU A 183 -14.99 20.22 -5.82
C LEU A 183 -13.81 19.99 -4.87
N SER A 184 -13.23 21.07 -4.37
CA SER A 184 -12.11 20.98 -3.44
C SER A 184 -12.57 20.78 -2.01
N TRP A 185 -13.77 21.23 -1.64
CA TRP A 185 -14.44 20.73 -0.43
C TRP A 185 -14.64 19.22 -0.45
N TYR A 186 -14.99 18.66 -1.61
CA TYR A 186 -15.01 17.21 -1.80
C TYR A 186 -13.64 16.57 -1.59
N PHE A 187 -12.57 17.08 -2.21
CA PHE A 187 -11.23 16.55 -1.99
C PHE A 187 -10.80 16.63 -0.52
N LEU A 188 -11.14 17.72 0.19
CA LEU A 188 -10.89 17.86 1.61
C LEU A 188 -11.61 16.78 2.43
N ASN A 189 -12.90 16.54 2.15
CA ASN A 189 -13.65 15.45 2.78
C ASN A 189 -13.07 14.07 2.41
N PHE A 190 -12.69 13.89 1.15
CA PHE A 190 -12.14 12.64 0.65
C PHE A 190 -10.86 12.22 1.39
N PHE A 191 -9.96 13.17 1.68
CA PHE A 191 -8.76 12.87 2.47
C PHE A 191 -9.01 12.92 3.99
N GLY A 192 -9.89 13.79 4.47
CA GLY A 192 -10.13 14.01 5.89
C GLY A 192 -11.01 12.96 6.55
N LEU A 193 -11.95 12.36 5.82
CA LEU A 193 -12.89 11.37 6.37
C LEU A 193 -12.24 10.01 6.66
N ASN A 194 -11.01 9.76 6.22
CA ASN A 194 -10.29 8.51 6.53
C ASN A 194 -10.17 8.27 8.04
N GLY A 195 -9.95 9.31 8.84
CA GLY A 195 -9.93 9.20 10.31
C GLY A 195 -11.29 8.77 10.88
N LEU A 196 -12.37 9.32 10.34
CA LEU A 196 -13.74 8.95 10.72
C LEU A 196 -14.06 7.51 10.32
N TYR A 197 -13.69 7.09 9.11
CA TYR A 197 -13.87 5.70 8.67
C TYR A 197 -13.11 4.72 9.54
N ARG A 198 -11.87 5.04 9.95
CA ARG A 198 -11.10 4.21 10.89
C ARG A 198 -11.77 4.07 12.26
N LEU A 199 -12.38 5.14 12.76
CA LEU A 199 -13.08 5.12 14.03
C LEU A 199 -14.35 4.26 13.98
N VAL A 200 -15.13 4.37 12.89
CA VAL A 200 -16.43 3.70 12.77
C VAL A 200 -16.32 2.25 12.26
N LEU A 201 -15.45 2.00 11.28
CA LEU A 201 -15.32 0.70 10.60
C LEU A 201 -14.09 -0.11 11.04
N GLY A 202 -13.19 0.48 11.84
CA GLY A 202 -11.93 -0.15 12.27
C GLY A 202 -10.76 0.03 11.30
N ASN A 203 -9.61 -0.55 11.65
CA ASN A 203 -8.34 -0.34 10.94
C ASN A 203 -8.27 -0.99 9.55
N ASP A 204 -9.02 -2.07 9.32
CA ASP A 204 -9.07 -2.78 8.02
C ASP A 204 -10.18 -2.23 7.10
N ASN A 205 -10.52 -0.95 7.25
CA ASN A 205 -11.58 -0.38 6.44
C ASN A 205 -11.13 -0.22 4.98
N LEU A 206 -11.91 -0.84 4.09
CA LEU A 206 -11.79 -0.70 2.65
C LEU A 206 -12.38 0.62 2.13
N ALA A 207 -12.68 1.55 3.05
CA ALA A 207 -13.08 2.91 2.75
C ALA A 207 -11.88 3.86 2.63
N ASP A 208 -10.66 3.42 2.95
CA ASP A 208 -9.48 4.27 2.80
C ASP A 208 -9.16 4.45 1.32
N SER A 209 -9.50 5.61 0.80
CA SER A 209 -9.31 5.97 -0.59
C SER A 209 -7.90 6.47 -0.90
N SER A 210 -7.10 6.78 0.12
CA SER A 210 -5.71 7.22 -0.07
C SER A 210 -4.85 6.09 -0.64
N GLN A 211 -5.04 4.88 -0.14
CA GLN A 211 -4.40 3.67 -0.68
C GLN A 211 -4.77 3.44 -2.15
N SER A 212 -6.03 3.71 -2.53
CA SER A 212 -6.48 3.50 -3.90
C SER A 212 -5.83 4.46 -4.92
N MET A 213 -5.50 5.70 -4.52
CA MET A 213 -4.81 6.64 -5.40
C MET A 213 -3.32 6.31 -5.54
N THR A 214 -2.66 5.88 -4.46
CA THR A 214 -1.28 5.40 -4.51
C THR A 214 -1.15 4.08 -5.27
N ALA A 215 -2.18 3.24 -5.21
CA ALA A 215 -2.26 1.99 -5.97
C ALA A 215 -2.77 2.18 -7.41
N SER A 216 -3.09 3.40 -7.84
CA SER A 216 -3.52 3.65 -9.21
C SER A 216 -2.30 3.56 -10.15
N PRO A 217 -2.33 2.71 -11.20
CA PRO A 217 -1.24 2.53 -12.16
C PRO A 217 -0.94 3.79 -12.97
N PHE A 218 -1.75 4.84 -12.83
CA PHE A 218 -1.55 6.13 -13.47
C PHE A 218 -0.66 7.10 -12.67
N ALA A 219 -0.47 6.88 -11.36
CA ALA A 219 0.23 7.83 -10.48
C ALA A 219 1.65 7.37 -10.08
N GLY A 220 2.03 6.14 -10.42
CA GLY A 220 3.38 5.63 -10.25
C GLY A 220 3.58 4.49 -11.23
N GLY A 221 4.78 4.40 -11.81
CA GLY A 221 5.24 3.27 -12.61
C GLY A 221 5.35 2.00 -11.75
N ALA A 222 4.21 1.57 -11.21
CA ALA A 222 4.08 0.35 -10.45
C ALA A 222 4.18 -0.79 -11.45
N THR A 223 5.35 -1.40 -11.44
CA THR A 223 5.53 -2.83 -11.62
C THR A 223 4.37 -3.55 -10.95
N ALA A 224 3.29 -3.80 -11.71
CA ALA A 224 2.33 -4.82 -11.36
C ALA A 224 3.18 -6.05 -11.06
N ALA A 225 3.03 -6.61 -9.85
CA ALA A 225 3.72 -7.82 -9.47
C ALA A 225 3.31 -8.91 -10.46
N GLY A 226 4.06 -9.00 -11.55
CA GLY A 226 3.92 -10.03 -12.55
C GLY A 226 4.19 -11.38 -11.90
N PRO A 227 3.84 -12.48 -12.58
CA PRO A 227 4.19 -13.81 -12.15
C PRO A 227 5.66 -13.83 -11.78
N GLN A 228 5.94 -14.02 -10.49
CA GLN A 228 7.28 -14.05 -9.97
C GLN A 228 7.98 -15.26 -10.59
N ASP A 229 9.05 -15.01 -11.34
CA ASP A 229 9.90 -16.06 -11.90
C ASP A 229 10.71 -16.68 -10.75
N TYR A 230 10.13 -17.70 -10.11
CA TYR A 230 10.70 -18.35 -8.93
C TYR A 230 12.07 -18.98 -9.20
N VAL A 231 12.39 -19.34 -10.45
CA VAL A 231 13.71 -19.86 -10.82
C VAL A 231 14.77 -18.76 -10.64
N LYS A 232 14.50 -17.55 -11.14
CA LYS A 232 15.40 -16.40 -10.96
C LYS A 232 15.46 -15.95 -9.50
N LEU A 233 14.32 -15.96 -8.82
CA LEU A 233 14.27 -15.59 -7.40
C LEU A 233 15.04 -16.58 -6.52
N PHE A 234 14.97 -17.89 -6.78
CA PHE A 234 15.75 -18.88 -6.04
C PHE A 234 17.25 -18.78 -6.33
N LYS A 235 17.65 -18.49 -7.58
CA LYS A 235 19.06 -18.19 -7.90
C LYS A 235 19.56 -16.96 -7.13
N ALA A 236 18.80 -15.86 -7.19
CA ALA A 236 19.14 -14.63 -6.47
C ALA A 236 19.15 -14.81 -4.95
N GLU A 237 18.20 -15.57 -4.39
CA GLU A 237 18.13 -15.79 -2.95
C GLU A 237 19.24 -16.71 -2.45
N ARG A 238 19.68 -17.69 -3.26
CA ARG A 238 20.87 -18.49 -2.97
C ARG A 238 22.11 -17.60 -2.84
N ASP A 239 22.34 -16.72 -3.81
CA ASP A 239 23.50 -15.83 -3.78
C ASP A 239 23.41 -14.89 -2.55
N ASN A 240 22.20 -14.37 -2.24
CA ASN A 240 21.96 -13.58 -1.03
C ASN A 240 22.21 -14.35 0.28
N LEU A 241 21.88 -15.64 0.32
CA LEU A 241 22.12 -16.49 1.48
C LEU A 241 23.63 -16.67 1.71
N GLU A 242 24.40 -16.88 0.65
CA GLU A 242 25.86 -16.97 0.72
C GLU A 242 26.48 -15.67 1.29
N PHE A 243 26.02 -14.51 0.84
CA PHE A 243 26.43 -13.23 1.45
C PHE A 243 26.01 -13.11 2.93
N SER A 244 24.84 -13.63 3.28
CA SER A 244 24.31 -13.54 4.66
C SER A 244 25.08 -14.40 5.65
N GLU A 245 25.71 -15.49 5.20
CA GLU A 245 26.58 -16.31 6.04
C GLU A 245 27.78 -15.52 6.56
N GLY A 246 28.34 -14.62 5.75
CA GLY A 246 29.42 -13.72 6.18
C GLY A 246 28.98 -12.68 7.22
N LEU A 247 27.69 -12.36 7.27
CA LEU A 247 27.08 -11.43 8.23
C LEU A 247 26.53 -12.14 9.47
N TYR A 248 26.68 -13.46 9.56
CA TYR A 248 26.13 -14.24 10.65
C TYR A 248 26.76 -13.83 12.00
N ASN A 249 25.90 -13.44 12.94
CA ASN A 249 26.29 -13.21 14.32
C ASN A 249 25.25 -13.83 15.25
N TRP A 250 25.73 -14.73 16.12
CA TRP A 250 24.87 -15.43 17.06
C TRP A 250 24.46 -14.50 18.19
N ALA A 251 23.16 -14.27 18.36
CA ALA A 251 22.62 -13.54 19.48
C ALA A 251 23.03 -14.17 20.82
N GLY A 252 23.23 -15.49 20.84
CA GLY A 252 23.66 -16.23 22.02
C GLY A 252 25.11 -15.99 22.45
N LYS A 253 25.92 -15.34 21.60
CA LYS A 253 27.33 -15.05 21.93
C LYS A 253 27.40 -14.05 23.08
N ASP A 254 28.11 -14.40 24.14
CA ASP A 254 28.33 -13.58 25.34
C ASP A 254 27.03 -13.15 26.04
N VAL A 255 25.96 -13.95 25.95
CA VAL A 255 24.67 -13.65 26.63
C VAL A 255 24.88 -13.57 28.13
N GLU A 256 25.66 -14.48 28.69
CA GLU A 256 25.96 -14.59 30.11
C GLU A 256 26.56 -13.27 30.62
N ASP A 257 27.60 -12.79 29.93
CA ASP A 257 28.26 -11.53 30.26
C ASP A 257 27.33 -10.33 30.11
N ARG A 258 26.52 -10.27 29.04
CA ARG A 258 25.56 -9.18 28.84
C ARG A 258 24.49 -9.15 29.93
N VAL A 259 23.99 -10.32 30.34
CA VAL A 259 22.98 -10.45 31.40
C VAL A 259 23.58 -10.08 32.75
N LEU A 260 24.77 -10.60 33.07
CA LEU A 260 25.45 -10.32 34.34
C LEU A 260 25.87 -8.84 34.45
N ARG A 261 26.28 -8.18 33.36
CA ARG A 261 26.50 -6.72 33.33
C ARG A 261 25.20 -5.95 33.53
N LYS A 262 24.10 -6.35 32.88
CA LYS A 262 22.79 -5.70 33.04
C LYS A 262 22.29 -5.71 34.48
N TYR A 263 22.56 -6.79 35.22
CA TYR A 263 22.19 -6.93 36.63
C TYR A 263 23.31 -6.57 37.63
N GLY A 264 24.38 -5.91 37.17
CA GLY A 264 25.44 -5.38 38.05
C GLY A 264 26.30 -6.43 38.75
N LYS A 265 26.32 -7.66 38.24
CA LYS A 265 27.17 -8.76 38.76
C LYS A 265 28.57 -8.78 38.12
N LEU A 266 28.76 -8.06 37.01
CA LEU A 266 30.03 -7.91 36.28
C LEU A 266 30.29 -6.42 35.99
N ALA A 267 31.56 -6.02 35.93
CA ALA A 267 31.96 -4.65 35.62
C ALA A 267 31.51 -4.24 34.18
N PRO A 268 31.16 -2.97 33.95
CA PRO A 268 30.77 -2.49 32.63
C PRO A 268 31.91 -2.67 31.62
N ALA A 269 31.59 -3.13 30.42
CA ALA A 269 32.56 -3.14 29.31
C ALA A 269 32.79 -1.69 28.86
N TYR A 270 34.04 -1.23 28.94
CA TYR A 270 34.50 0.02 28.34
C TYR A 270 34.74 -0.17 26.85
#